data_AF-A0A948DEL6-F1
#
_entry.id   AF-A0A948DEL6-F1
#
_cell.length_a   1.000
_cell.length_b   1.000
_cell.length_c   1.000
_cell.angle_alpha   90.00
_cell.angle_beta   90.00
_cell.angle_gamma   90.00
#
_symmetry.space_group_name_H-M   'P 1'
#
loop_
_entity.id
_entity.type
_entity.pdbx_description
1 polymer ?
#
loop_
_entity_poly.entity_id
_entity_poly.type
_entity_poly.pdbx_seq_one_letter_code
_entity_poly.pdbx_strand_id
1 'polypeptide(L)'
;MDIPRIFNVSESAHRIHNPFTPEKLATLGAALRLETGTRVLDLGSGSGEMLCTWARDYGVIGTGIDMSQLFTEHAKLRAEEL
;
A
#
# COMPACT_ATOMS: atom_id res chain seq x y z
N MET A 1 -2.04 19.72 -2.81
CA MET A 1 -2.90 19.42 -3.97
C MET A 1 -3.42 18.01 -3.76
N ASP A 2 -4.68 17.74 -4.06
CA ASP A 2 -5.33 16.43 -3.86
C ASP A 2 -5.84 15.90 -5.21
N ILE A 3 -6.17 14.61 -5.27
CA ILE A 3 -6.76 13.98 -6.47
C ILE A 3 -8.23 14.41 -6.67
N PRO A 4 -8.80 14.26 -7.87
CA PRO A 4 -10.21 14.56 -8.09
C PRO A 4 -11.12 13.78 -7.13
N ARG A 5 -12.02 14.48 -6.45
CA ARG A 5 -12.87 13.93 -5.37
C ARG A 5 -13.65 12.66 -5.76
N ILE A 6 -13.96 12.48 -7.04
CA ILE A 6 -14.65 11.28 -7.52
C ILE A 6 -13.91 10.00 -7.13
N PHE A 7 -12.58 9.98 -7.20
CA PHE A 7 -11.76 8.82 -6.83
C PHE A 7 -11.79 8.58 -5.33
N ASN A 8 -11.65 9.63 -4.52
CA ASN A 8 -11.77 9.52 -3.06
C ASN A 8 -13.14 8.92 -2.65
N VAL A 9 -14.21 9.22 -3.38
CA VAL A 9 -15.55 8.65 -3.10
C VAL A 9 -15.65 7.21 -3.60
N SER A 10 -15.38 6.96 -4.88
CA SER A 10 -15.58 5.65 -5.51
C SER A 10 -14.65 4.58 -4.93
N GLU A 11 -13.45 4.98 -4.52
CA GLU A 11 -12.41 4.06 -4.05
C GLU A 11 -12.20 4.11 -2.54
N SER A 12 -13.04 4.84 -1.79
CA SER A 12 -12.91 5.02 -0.34
C SER A 12 -12.78 3.71 0.45
N ALA A 13 -13.45 2.65 -0.01
CA ALA A 13 -13.42 1.33 0.65
C ALA A 13 -12.33 0.38 0.11
N HIS A 14 -11.53 0.80 -0.88
CA HIS A 14 -10.49 -0.05 -1.46
C HIS A 14 -9.23 0.00 -0.60
N ARG A 15 -8.68 -1.18 -0.31
CA ARG A 15 -7.30 -1.32 0.18
C ARG A 15 -6.28 -1.34 -0.98
N ILE A 16 -6.69 -1.88 -2.13
CA ILE A 16 -5.89 -2.00 -3.34
C ILE A 16 -6.63 -1.28 -4.47
N HIS A 17 -6.04 -0.21 -5.00
CA HIS A 17 -6.61 0.66 -6.05
C HIS A 17 -6.35 0.15 -7.48
N ASN A 18 -6.00 -1.12 -7.59
CA ASN A 18 -5.61 -1.78 -8.84
C ASN A 18 -6.38 -3.10 -8.96
N PRO A 19 -6.47 -3.70 -10.17
CA PRO A 19 -7.11 -4.98 -10.40
C PRO A 19 -6.28 -6.17 -9.85
N PHE A 20 -5.89 -6.09 -8.58
CA PHE A 20 -5.17 -7.07 -7.80
C PHE A 20 -6.03 -7.54 -6.64
N THR A 21 -6.05 -8.85 -6.43
CA THR A 21 -6.57 -9.41 -5.18
C THR A 21 -5.45 -9.41 -4.12
N PRO A 22 -5.77 -9.52 -2.83
CA PRO A 22 -4.76 -9.66 -1.78
C PRO A 22 -3.80 -10.83 -2.03
N GLU A 23 -4.30 -11.96 -2.55
CA GLU A 23 -3.51 -13.15 -2.85
C GLU A 23 -2.51 -12.90 -3.99
N LYS A 24 -2.88 -12.11 -5.00
CA LYS A 24 -1.94 -11.70 -6.06
C LYS A 24 -0.82 -10.83 -5.51
N LEU A 25 -1.14 -9.93 -4.57
CA LEU A 25 -0.16 -9.05 -3.94
C LEU A 25 0.80 -9.82 -3.02
N ALA A 26 0.30 -10.79 -2.26
CA ALA A 26 1.11 -11.70 -1.46
C ALA A 26 2.00 -12.59 -2.35
N THR A 27 1.45 -13.12 -3.45
CA THR A 27 2.20 -13.92 -4.43
C THR A 27 3.34 -13.11 -5.04
N LEU A 28 3.12 -11.83 -5.35
CA LEU A 28 4.16 -10.93 -5.84
C LEU A 28 5.28 -10.76 -4.80
N GLY A 29 4.95 -10.50 -3.53
CA GLY A 29 5.95 -10.38 -2.46
C GLY A 29 6.83 -11.63 -2.34
N ALA A 30 6.21 -12.81 -2.36
CA ALA A 30 6.93 -14.09 -2.31
C ALA A 30 7.84 -14.31 -3.54
N ALA A 31 7.35 -13.96 -4.73
CA ALA A 31 8.10 -14.10 -5.96
C ALA A 31 9.36 -13.20 -6.00
N LEU A 32 9.30 -12.04 -5.35
CA LEU A 32 10.41 -11.10 -5.24
C LEU A 32 11.49 -11.52 -4.24
N ARG A 33 11.22 -12.53 -3.39
CA ARG A 33 12.18 -13.07 -2.40
C ARG A 33 12.78 -11.98 -1.52
N LEU A 34 11.92 -11.09 -1.02
CA LEU A 34 12.30 -9.96 -0.20
C LEU A 34 12.95 -10.45 1.11
N GLU A 35 14.11 -9.89 1.44
CA GLU A 35 14.80 -10.16 2.70
C GLU A 35 14.39 -9.13 3.76
N THR A 36 14.43 -9.51 5.04
CA THR A 36 14.20 -8.58 6.15
C THR A 36 15.17 -7.40 6.08
N GLY A 37 14.63 -6.19 6.21
CA GLY A 37 15.36 -4.93 6.07
C GLY A 37 15.50 -4.43 4.63
N THR A 38 14.96 -5.14 3.62
CA THR A 38 14.88 -4.61 2.25
C THR A 38 14.15 -3.27 2.26
N ARG A 39 14.68 -2.29 1.53
CA ARG A 39 14.08 -0.94 1.44
C ARG A 39 13.25 -0.80 0.18
N VAL A 40 12.00 -0.37 0.33
CA VAL A 40 11.05 -0.21 -0.78
C VAL A 40 10.58 1.24 -0.87
N LEU A 41 10.67 1.84 -2.06
CA LEU A 41 10.03 3.12 -2.38
C LEU A 41 8.84 2.84 -3.28
N ASP A 42 7.66 3.33 -2.89
CA ASP A 42 6.42 3.18 -3.64
C ASP A 42 5.84 4.56 -3.99
N LEU A 43 5.72 4.84 -5.29
CA LEU A 43 5.24 6.12 -5.82
C LEU A 43 3.85 5.91 -6.43
N GLY A 44 2.84 6.57 -5.87
CA GLY A 44 1.43 6.23 -6.09
C GLY A 44 0.99 5.06 -5.21
N SER A 45 1.39 5.08 -3.93
CA SER A 45 1.22 3.95 -3.01
C SER A 45 -0.23 3.67 -2.61
N GLY A 46 -1.17 4.55 -2.95
CA GLY A 46 -2.57 4.46 -2.58
C GLY A 46 -2.74 4.29 -1.07
N SER A 47 -3.67 3.42 -0.67
CA SER A 47 -3.93 3.09 0.74
C SER A 47 -2.87 2.18 1.39
N GLY A 48 -1.70 2.00 0.75
CA GLY A 48 -0.51 1.44 1.39
C GLY A 48 -0.50 -0.07 1.61
N GLU A 49 -1.49 -0.82 1.10
CA GLU A 49 -1.66 -2.26 1.41
C GLU A 49 -0.40 -3.08 1.07
N MET A 50 0.30 -2.77 -0.03
CA MET A 50 1.54 -3.48 -0.40
C MET A 50 2.64 -3.28 0.63
N LEU A 51 2.97 -2.04 0.97
CA LEU A 51 4.03 -1.75 1.94
C LEU A 51 3.68 -2.29 3.33
N CYS A 52 2.43 -2.14 3.78
CA CYS A 52 2.02 -2.61 5.11
C CYS A 52 2.09 -4.14 5.22
N THR A 53 1.52 -4.86 4.24
CA THR A 53 1.54 -6.33 4.26
C THR A 53 2.94 -6.89 4.07
N TRP A 54 3.77 -6.29 3.21
CA TRP A 54 5.15 -6.75 3.03
C TRP A 54 6.05 -6.40 4.22
N ALA A 55 5.82 -5.27 4.90
CA ALA A 55 6.53 -4.95 6.13
C ALA A 55 6.22 -5.99 7.22
N ARG A 56 4.95 -6.37 7.37
CA ARG A 56 4.52 -7.44 8.29
C ARG A 56 5.09 -8.80 7.91
N ASP A 57 4.98 -9.20 6.64
CA ASP A 57 5.27 -10.58 6.21
C ASP A 57 6.75 -10.84 5.92
N TYR A 58 7.48 -9.83 5.44
CA TYR A 58 8.88 -9.95 5.02
C TYR A 58 9.83 -9.05 5.80
N GLY A 59 9.33 -8.16 6.67
CA GLY A 59 10.17 -7.24 7.45
C GLY A 59 10.82 -6.15 6.61
N VAL A 60 10.21 -5.73 5.49
CA VAL A 60 10.73 -4.64 4.67
C VAL A 60 10.52 -3.28 5.34
N ILE A 61 11.33 -2.29 4.97
CA ILE A 61 11.21 -0.90 5.41
C ILE A 61 10.77 -0.06 4.21
N GLY A 62 9.54 0.46 4.28
CA GLY A 62 8.90 1.15 3.17
C GLY A 62 8.88 2.68 3.29
N THR A 63 8.82 3.36 2.15
CA THR A 63 8.36 4.75 2.05
C THR A 63 7.33 4.83 0.92
N GLY A 64 6.09 5.17 1.26
CA GLY A 64 5.00 5.39 0.31
C GLY A 64 4.75 6.87 0.09
N ILE A 65 4.61 7.27 -1.17
CA ILE A 65 4.23 8.64 -1.57
C ILE A 65 2.94 8.55 -2.37
N ASP A 66 1.91 9.24 -1.93
CA ASP A 66 0.65 9.36 -2.67
C ASP A 66 0.17 10.81 -2.73
N MET A 67 -0.59 11.16 -3.77
CA MET A 67 -1.19 12.48 -3.90
C MET A 67 -2.48 12.61 -3.08
N SER A 68 -3.19 11.49 -2.85
CA SER A 68 -4.43 11.48 -2.10
C SER A 68 -4.16 11.59 -0.61
N GLN A 69 -4.72 12.64 0.00
CA GLN A 69 -4.69 12.78 1.45
C GLN A 69 -5.47 11.65 2.12
N LEU A 70 -6.64 11.28 1.57
CA LEU A 70 -7.46 10.20 2.10
C LEU A 70 -6.72 8.86 2.09
N PHE A 71 -6.12 8.50 0.95
CA PHE A 71 -5.41 7.23 0.84
C PHE A 71 -4.17 7.20 1.74
N THR A 72 -3.47 8.33 1.88
CA THR A 72 -2.35 8.45 2.82
C THR A 72 -2.78 8.23 4.28
N GLU A 73 -3.93 8.77 4.70
CA GLU A 73 -4.45 8.50 6.05
C GLU A 73 -4.87 7.04 6.24
N HIS A 74 -5.50 6.42 5.23
CA HIS A 74 -5.78 4.99 5.27
C HIS A 74 -4.51 4.15 5.37
N ALA A 75 -3.44 4.52 4.65
CA ALA A 75 -2.15 3.83 4.71
C ALA A 75 -1.52 3.90 6.10
N LYS A 76 -1.60 5.05 6.78
CA LYS A 76 -1.12 5.20 8.17
C LYS A 76 -1.90 4.31 9.13
N LEU A 77 -3.23 4.36 9.07
CA LEU A 77 -4.09 3.51 9.91
C LEU A 77 -3.83 2.02 9.65
N ARG A 78 -3.60 1.65 8.39
CA ARG A 78 -3.28 0.27 8.01
C ARG A 78 -1.94 -0.19 8.56
N ALA A 79 -0.94 0.69 8.59
CA ALA A 79 0.37 0.40 9.18
C ALA A 79 0.31 0.30 10.71
N GLU A 80 -0.61 1.01 11.37
CA GLU A 80 -0.85 0.88 12.82
C GLU A 80 -1.64 -0.39 13.18
N GLU A 81 -2.52 -0.85 12.27
CA GLU A 81 -3.34 -2.06 12.45
C GLU A 81 -2.51 -3.36 12.40
N LEU A 82 -1.43 -3.39 11.62
CA LEU A 82 -0.65 -4.60 11.29
C LEU A 82 0.68 -4.68 12.03
#